data_AF-A0A430USY3-F1
#
_entry.id   AF-A0A430USY3-F1
#
_cell.length_a   1.000
_cell.length_b   1.000
_cell.length_c   1.000
_cell.angle_alpha   90.00
_cell.angle_beta   90.00
_cell.angle_gamma   90.00
#
_symmetry.space_group_name_H-M   'P 1'
#
loop_
_entity.id
_entity.type
_entity.pdbx_description
1 polymer ?
#
loop_
_entity_poly.entity_id
_entity_poly.type
_entity_poly.pdbx_seq_one_letter_code
_entity_poly.pdbx_strand_id
1 'polypeptide(L)'
;MSETLVVYVPNLGQGVSFYQALGLALEELIPEREALLAPLEGSLLLLRPGSGGVEQGPNRPRPEGHGFARLGVEEGRLVFFVENLEHEKLRLAKYGLPFREAGEHLLLFDPGENPVLVRELPPEKHS
;
A
#
# COMPACT_ATOMS: atom_id res chain seq x y z
N MET A 1 9.98 -13.43 9.87
CA MET A 1 9.99 -12.22 10.73
C MET A 1 8.89 -11.30 10.22
N SER A 2 8.10 -10.68 11.10
CA SER A 2 7.03 -9.79 10.68
C SER A 2 7.63 -8.43 10.34
N GLU A 3 7.72 -8.11 9.06
CA GLU A 3 8.27 -6.85 8.61
C GLU A 3 7.15 -5.82 8.52
N THR A 4 7.39 -4.65 9.12
CA THR A 4 6.53 -3.48 9.01
C THR A 4 7.31 -2.43 8.23
N LEU A 5 6.65 -1.74 7.32
CA LEU A 5 7.21 -0.59 6.62
C LEU A 5 6.58 0.66 7.22
N VAL A 6 7.42 1.65 7.53
CA VAL A 6 6.92 2.98 7.86
C VAL A 6 6.76 3.75 6.57
N VAL A 7 5.61 4.41 6.42
CA VAL A 7 5.37 5.36 5.35
C VAL A 7 4.97 6.70 5.93
N TYR A 8 5.64 7.74 5.46
CA TYR A 8 5.39 9.09 5.92
C TYR A 8 4.38 9.78 5.00
N VAL A 9 3.30 10.29 5.60
CA VAL A 9 2.25 11.05 4.91
C VAL A 9 1.94 12.32 5.69
N PRO A 10 1.61 13.44 5.04
CA PRO A 10 1.36 14.71 5.74
C PRO A 10 0.04 14.68 6.54
N ASN A 11 -0.91 13.84 6.13
CA ASN A 11 -2.20 13.68 6.80
C ASN A 11 -2.56 12.19 6.92
N LEU A 12 -2.69 11.69 8.16
CA LEU A 12 -2.99 10.28 8.41
C LEU A 12 -4.35 9.86 7.86
N GLY A 13 -5.38 10.70 7.94
CA GLY A 13 -6.72 10.36 7.45
C GLY A 13 -6.75 10.16 5.93
N GLN A 14 -6.05 11.03 5.20
CA GLN A 14 -5.89 10.88 3.75
C GLN A 14 -5.02 9.67 3.40
N GLY A 15 -3.93 9.44 4.13
CA GLY A 15 -3.08 8.26 3.93
C GLY A 15 -3.83 6.95 4.16
N VAL A 16 -4.54 6.83 5.28
CA VAL A 16 -5.39 5.67 5.57
C VAL A 16 -6.41 5.46 4.46
N SER A 17 -7.13 6.51 4.05
CA SER A 17 -8.12 6.42 2.98
C SER A 17 -7.52 5.95 1.65
N PHE A 18 -6.33 6.46 1.29
CA PHE A 18 -5.60 6.05 0.09
C PHE A 18 -5.23 4.56 0.13
N TYR A 19 -4.60 4.10 1.21
CA TYR A 19 -4.15 2.71 1.32
C TYR A 19 -5.29 1.71 1.52
N GLN A 20 -6.39 2.10 2.17
CA GLN A 20 -7.61 1.29 2.20
C GLN A 20 -8.25 1.17 0.83
N ALA A 21 -8.23 2.25 0.03
CA ALA A 21 -8.65 2.20 -1.36
C ALA A 21 -7.69 1.40 -2.25
N LEU A 22 -6.48 1.06 -1.79
CA LEU A 22 -5.61 0.03 -2.41
C LEU A 22 -5.81 -1.38 -1.83
N GLY A 23 -6.76 -1.54 -0.91
CA GLY A 23 -7.16 -2.84 -0.39
C GLY A 23 -6.47 -3.27 0.89
N LEU A 24 -5.82 -2.36 1.64
CA LEU A 24 -5.39 -2.65 3.00
C LEU A 24 -6.55 -2.51 4.00
N ALA A 25 -6.51 -3.29 5.07
CA ALA A 25 -7.40 -3.11 6.21
C ALA A 25 -6.77 -2.14 7.23
N LEU A 26 -7.57 -1.30 7.86
CA LEU A 26 -7.13 -0.48 9.00
C LEU A 26 -7.29 -1.30 10.28
N GLU A 27 -6.21 -1.47 11.01
CA GLU A 27 -6.15 -2.33 12.19
C GLU A 27 -6.06 -1.51 13.48
N GLU A 28 -5.25 -0.45 13.47
CA GLU A 28 -5.09 0.45 14.60
C GLU A 28 -4.94 1.88 14.09
N LEU A 29 -5.57 2.83 14.78
CA LEU A 29 -5.37 4.25 14.55
C LEU A 29 -5.10 4.92 15.89
N ILE A 30 -3.91 5.48 16.03
CA ILE A 30 -3.56 6.40 17.12
C ILE A 30 -3.59 7.81 16.52
N PRO A 31 -4.63 8.62 16.83
CA PRO A 31 -4.80 9.94 16.24
C PRO A 31 -3.53 10.78 16.32
N GLU A 32 -3.23 11.49 15.24
CA GLU A 32 -2.07 12.39 15.11
C GLU A 32 -0.68 11.72 15.23
N ARG A 33 -0.61 10.41 15.49
CA ARG A 33 0.65 9.70 15.72
C ARG A 33 0.94 8.66 14.66
N GLU A 34 0.07 7.65 14.52
CA GLU A 34 0.30 6.55 13.58
C GLU A 34 -0.97 5.77 13.25
N ALA A 35 -0.97 5.10 12.11
CA ALA A 35 -2.02 4.15 11.72
C ALA A 35 -1.38 2.87 11.20
N LEU A 36 -1.84 1.72 11.70
CA LEU A 36 -1.39 0.41 11.25
C LEU A 36 -2.40 -0.16 10.25
N LEU A 37 -1.90 -0.56 9.08
CA LEU A 37 -2.68 -1.20 8.03
C LEU A 37 -2.12 -2.57 7.67
N ALA A 38 -3.02 -3.51 7.44
CA ALA A 38 -2.68 -4.89 7.11
C ALA A 38 -3.05 -5.22 5.65
N PRO A 39 -2.10 -5.72 4.83
CA PRO A 39 -2.41 -6.36 3.57
C PRO A 39 -2.83 -7.83 3.80
N LEU A 40 -3.30 -8.50 2.74
CA LEU A 40 -3.45 -9.95 2.72
C LEU A 40 -2.08 -10.65 2.79
N GLU A 41 -1.15 -10.18 1.96
CA GLU A 41 0.22 -10.71 1.87
C GLU A 41 1.22 -9.56 1.87
N GLY A 42 2.43 -9.82 2.37
CA GLY A 42 3.49 -8.81 2.48
C GLY A 42 3.56 -8.10 3.83
N SER A 43 4.35 -7.03 3.88
CA SER A 43 4.66 -6.27 5.09
C SER A 43 3.46 -5.46 5.60
N LEU A 44 3.36 -5.28 6.91
CA LEU A 44 2.40 -4.32 7.49
C LEU A 44 2.82 -2.90 7.11
N LEU A 45 1.85 -1.99 6.97
CA LEU A 45 2.08 -0.58 6.67
C LEU A 45 1.77 0.27 7.90
N LEU A 46 2.80 0.91 8.45
CA LEU A 46 2.67 1.85 9.56
C LEU A 46 2.77 3.28 9.02
N LEU A 47 1.64 3.96 8.91
CA LEU A 47 1.62 5.35 8.49
C LEU A 47 2.01 6.26 9.65
N ARG A 48 2.84 7.27 9.38
CA ARG A 48 3.22 8.32 10.33
C ARG A 48 3.17 9.70 9.67
N PRO A 49 2.90 10.77 10.43
CA PRO A 49 3.04 12.13 9.93
C PRO A 49 4.45 12.40 9.41
N GLY A 50 4.57 12.95 8.19
CA GLY A 50 5.86 13.35 7.62
C GLY A 50 5.76 13.77 6.16
N SER A 51 6.89 14.16 5.57
CA SER A 51 6.99 14.75 4.23
C SER A 51 7.18 13.74 3.10
N GLY A 52 6.76 12.48 3.28
CA GLY A 52 7.10 11.39 2.37
C GLY A 52 8.32 10.56 2.84
N GLY A 53 8.48 9.39 2.26
CA GLY A 53 9.50 8.39 2.56
C GLY A 53 8.89 7.03 2.94
N VAL A 54 9.59 5.96 2.54
CA VAL A 54 9.32 4.58 2.93
C VAL A 54 10.59 4.03 3.58
N GLU A 55 10.46 3.46 4.77
CA GLU A 55 11.59 2.86 5.49
C GLU A 55 11.17 1.59 6.26
N GLN A 56 12.18 0.86 6.75
CA GLN A 56 11.92 -0.28 7.61
C GLN A 56 11.43 0.18 8.99
N GLY A 57 10.34 -0.43 9.43
CA GLY A 57 9.65 -0.10 10.66
C GLY A 57 9.95 -1.04 11.82
N PRO A 58 9.41 -0.70 13.01
CA PRO A 58 9.48 -1.60 14.16
C PRO A 58 8.68 -2.87 13.88
N ASN A 59 9.13 -4.00 14.43
CA ASN A 59 8.39 -5.25 14.36
C ASN A 59 7.03 -5.09 15.08
N ARG A 60 5.94 -5.48 14.42
CA ARG A 60 4.57 -5.49 14.95
C ARG A 60 3.98 -6.90 14.81
N PRO A 61 3.16 -7.35 15.77
CA PRO A 61 2.42 -8.60 15.59
C PRO A 61 1.48 -8.48 14.39
N ARG A 62 1.31 -9.56 13.63
CA ARG A 62 0.27 -9.59 12.59
C ARG A 62 -1.11 -9.58 13.27
N PRO A 63 -2.02 -8.68 12.85
CA PRO A 63 -3.37 -8.67 13.36
C PRO A 63 -4.21 -9.82 12.78
N GLU A 64 -5.39 -10.04 13.36
CA GLU A 64 -6.35 -11.03 12.86
C GLU A 64 -7.05 -10.57 11.58
N GLY A 65 -7.28 -9.25 11.46
CA GLY A 65 -7.80 -8.62 10.26
C GLY A 65 -6.74 -8.52 9.16
N HIS A 66 -7.20 -8.64 7.93
CA HIS A 66 -6.37 -8.41 6.75
C HIS A 66 -7.20 -7.77 5.63
N GLY A 67 -6.52 -6.95 4.84
CA GLY A 67 -7.04 -6.48 3.57
C GLY A 67 -7.08 -7.60 2.51
N PHE A 68 -7.23 -7.21 1.25
CA PHE A 68 -7.09 -8.10 0.09
C PHE A 68 -5.85 -7.78 -0.76
N ALA A 69 -5.12 -6.70 -0.43
CA ALA A 69 -3.93 -6.31 -1.16
C ALA A 69 -2.77 -7.30 -0.94
N ARG A 70 -2.00 -7.59 -1.99
CA ARG A 70 -0.69 -8.25 -1.87
C ARG A 70 0.40 -7.20 -2.07
N LEU A 71 1.24 -7.01 -1.05
CA LEU A 71 2.23 -5.93 -1.01
C LEU A 71 3.67 -6.46 -1.11
N GLY A 72 4.49 -5.83 -1.93
CA GLY A 72 5.93 -5.99 -1.97
C GLY A 72 6.67 -4.66 -1.91
N VAL A 73 8.00 -4.75 -1.92
CA VAL A 73 8.90 -3.59 -1.96
C VAL A 73 9.98 -3.81 -3.01
N GLU A 74 10.16 -2.85 -3.90
CA GLU A 74 11.19 -2.88 -4.95
C GLU A 74 11.92 -1.55 -4.98
N GLU A 75 13.24 -1.56 -4.82
CA GLU A 75 14.09 -0.35 -4.83
C GLU A 75 13.57 0.75 -3.88
N GLY A 76 13.02 0.36 -2.72
CA GLY A 76 12.45 1.27 -1.72
C GLY A 76 11.04 1.79 -2.05
N ARG A 77 10.38 1.26 -3.08
CA ARG A 77 9.02 1.64 -3.49
C ARG A 77 8.02 0.56 -3.14
N LEU A 78 6.81 0.96 -2.79
CA LEU A 78 5.70 0.02 -2.57
C LEU A 78 5.21 -0.51 -3.90
N VAL A 79 5.02 -1.84 -3.96
CA VAL A 79 4.47 -2.52 -5.13
C VAL A 79 3.24 -3.31 -4.71
N PHE A 80 2.11 -3.01 -5.32
CA PHE A 80 0.85 -3.70 -5.14
C PHE A 80 0.66 -4.67 -6.29
N PHE A 81 0.47 -5.94 -5.95
CA PHE A 81 0.21 -6.98 -6.93
C PHE A 81 -1.29 -7.26 -7.01
N VAL A 82 -1.80 -7.26 -8.23
CA VAL A 82 -3.21 -7.52 -8.54
C VAL A 82 -3.33 -8.66 -9.53
N GLU A 83 -4.51 -9.29 -9.58
CA GLU A 83 -4.76 -10.39 -10.53
C GLU A 83 -5.02 -9.87 -11.95
N ASN A 84 -5.56 -8.66 -12.10
CA ASN A 84 -5.88 -8.07 -13.40
C ASN A 84 -5.82 -6.53 -13.35
N LEU A 85 -4.99 -5.93 -14.20
CA LEU A 85 -4.74 -4.49 -14.19
C LEU A 85 -5.94 -3.69 -14.70
N GLU A 86 -6.67 -4.21 -15.68
CA GLU A 86 -7.84 -3.52 -16.25
C GLU A 86 -8.99 -3.42 -15.23
N HIS A 87 -9.25 -4.49 -14.48
CA HIS A 87 -10.18 -4.46 -13.35
C HIS A 87 -9.72 -3.47 -12.27
N GLU A 88 -8.41 -3.43 -12.01
CA GLU A 88 -7.84 -2.53 -11.04
C GLU A 88 -7.96 -1.06 -11.47
N LYS A 89 -7.74 -0.73 -12.74
CA LYS A 89 -7.98 0.62 -13.30
C LYS A 89 -9.42 1.09 -13.04
N LEU A 90 -10.41 0.22 -13.28
CA LEU A 90 -11.82 0.54 -13.01
C LEU A 90 -12.08 0.76 -11.52
N ARG A 91 -11.45 -0.04 -10.66
CA ARG A 91 -11.54 0.08 -9.20
C ARG A 91 -10.94 1.40 -8.71
N LEU A 92 -9.74 1.74 -9.16
CA LEU A 92 -9.05 3.00 -8.84
C LEU A 92 -9.87 4.22 -9.28
N ALA A 93 -10.42 4.18 -10.51
CA ALA A 93 -11.29 5.23 -11.02
C ALA A 93 -12.55 5.40 -10.15
N LYS A 94 -13.16 4.30 -9.71
CA LYS A 94 -14.32 4.33 -8.79
C LYS A 94 -13.99 4.99 -7.45
N TYR A 95 -12.78 4.81 -6.93
CA TYR A 95 -12.32 5.44 -5.70
C TYR A 95 -11.73 6.85 -5.92
N GLY A 96 -11.72 7.35 -7.16
CA GLY A 96 -11.16 8.67 -7.48
C GLY A 96 -9.64 8.75 -7.31
N LEU A 97 -8.94 7.62 -7.38
CA LEU A 97 -7.48 7.55 -7.27
C LEU A 97 -6.85 7.82 -8.65
N PRO A 98 -6.14 8.95 -8.82
CA PRO A 98 -5.44 9.21 -10.07
C PRO A 98 -4.24 8.27 -10.22
N PHE A 99 -4.06 7.76 -11.43
CA PHE A 99 -2.91 6.92 -11.78
C PHE A 99 -2.35 7.33 -13.15
N ARG A 100 -1.10 6.95 -13.41
CA ARG A 100 -0.44 7.05 -14.72
C ARG A 100 -0.14 5.65 -15.22
N GLU A 101 -0.34 5.41 -16.51
CA GLU A 101 0.11 4.16 -17.15
C GLU A 101 1.59 4.28 -17.50
N ALA A 102 2.39 3.28 -17.14
CA ALA A 102 3.84 3.28 -17.29
C ALA A 102 4.35 1.92 -17.79
N GLY A 103 3.98 1.56 -19.02
CA GLY A 103 4.23 0.21 -19.55
C GLY A 103 3.35 -0.81 -18.82
N GLU A 104 3.97 -1.83 -18.22
CA GLU A 104 3.27 -2.96 -17.59
C GLU A 104 2.79 -2.68 -16.14
N HIS A 105 2.74 -1.42 -15.73
CA HIS A 105 2.27 -1.04 -14.39
C HIS A 105 1.56 0.31 -14.39
N LEU A 106 0.76 0.51 -13.34
CA LEU A 106 0.22 1.80 -12.96
C LEU A 106 1.13 2.45 -11.92
N LEU A 107 1.36 3.74 -12.08
CA LEU A 107 2.06 4.58 -11.11
C LEU A 107 1.06 5.51 -10.44
N LEU A 108 0.96 5.40 -9.12
CA LEU A 108 0.21 6.29 -8.26
C LEU A 108 1.17 7.06 -7.36
N PHE A 109 0.66 8.13 -6.79
CA PHE A 109 1.32 8.87 -5.72
C PHE A 109 0.37 8.93 -4.54
N ASP A 110 0.87 8.53 -3.37
CA ASP A 110 0.12 8.70 -2.13
C ASP A 110 0.07 10.19 -1.72
N PRO A 111 -0.64 10.56 -0.65
CA PRO A 111 -0.69 11.95 -0.18
C PRO A 111 0.65 12.53 0.28
N GLY A 112 1.66 11.69 0.55
CA GLY A 112 3.04 12.09 0.84
C GLY A 112 3.94 12.14 -0.39
N GLU A 113 3.37 12.07 -1.59
CA GLU A 113 4.07 12.00 -2.87
C GLU A 113 4.98 10.77 -3.03
N ASN A 114 4.74 9.71 -2.24
CA ASN A 114 5.45 8.45 -2.37
C ASN A 114 4.98 7.72 -3.64
N PRO A 115 5.90 7.27 -4.50
CA PRO A 115 5.54 6.48 -5.67
C PRO A 115 5.04 5.10 -5.24
N VAL A 116 3.85 4.74 -5.70
CA VAL A 116 3.21 3.44 -5.48
C VAL A 116 2.99 2.78 -6.83
N LEU A 117 3.57 1.61 -7.02
CA LEU A 117 3.42 0.83 -8.25
C LEU A 117 2.29 -0.18 -8.06
N VAL A 118 1.44 -0.34 -9.08
CA VAL A 118 0.43 -1.39 -9.13
C VAL A 118 0.64 -2.17 -10.41
N ARG A 119 0.79 -3.49 -10.32
CA ARG A 119 1.00 -4.34 -11.49
C ARG A 119 0.43 -5.72 -11.28
N GLU A 120 0.26 -6.45 -12.38
CA GLU A 120 -0.21 -7.83 -12.31
C GLU A 120 0.82 -8.73 -11.61
N LEU A 121 0.33 -9.74 -10.92
CA LEU A 121 1.18 -10.83 -10.45
C LEU A 121 1.88 -11.46 -11.66
N PRO A 122 3.19 -11.78 -11.54
CA PRO A 122 3.83 -12.59 -12.56
C PRO A 122 3.08 -13.94 -12.64
N PRO A 123 2.88 -14.49 -13.85
CA PRO A 123 2.24 -15.79 -13.99
C PRO A 123 3.00 -16.80 -13.13
N GLU A 124 2.27 -17.58 -12.33
CA GLU A 124 2.88 -18.62 -11.51
C GLU A 124 3.76 -19.50 -12.39
N LYS A 125 5.06 -19.55 -12.10
CA LYS A 125 5.93 -20.55 -12.71
C LYS A 125 5.51 -21.89 -12.13
N HIS A 126 4.59 -22.59 -12.80
CA HIS A 126 4.38 -24.01 -12.56
C HIS A 126 5.75 -24.70 -12.68
N SER A 127 6.31 -25.07 -11.53
CA SER A 127 7.50 -25.92 -11.42
C SER A 127 7.05 -27.36 -11.26
#